data_AF-A0A955JYC1-F1
#
_entry.id   AF-A0A955JYC1-F1
#
_cell.length_a   1.000
_cell.length_b   1.000
_cell.length_c   1.000
_cell.angle_alpha   90.00
_cell.angle_beta   90.00
_cell.angle_gamma   90.00
#
_symmetry.space_group_name_H-M   'P 1'
#
loop_
_entity.id
_entity.type
_entity.pdbx_description
1 polymer ?
#
loop_
_entity_poly.entity_id
_entity_poly.type
_entity_poly.pdbx_seq_one_letter_code
_entity_poly.pdbx_strand_id
1 'polypeptide(L)'
;TTGTTSVLEDSAWGTLRTTVLQLTNFVVGTSGDDGNLALGASLFTLPAGDLIVEQAVLKGALTADISVTTDTPEMGLGNVVATGVQATLGAVDAGCENIAGPFVATAVDGEDVDDGGATESGLLVQAADSHVVYLNVADGWADVTAAGDVTFTGYVVLKYRMV
;
A
#
# COMPACT_ATOMS: atom_id res chain seq x y z
N THR A 1 -2.60 -8.74 -11.02
CA THR A 1 -1.31 -9.09 -10.38
C THR A 1 -0.49 -9.84 -11.39
N THR A 2 0.63 -9.30 -11.86
CA THR A 2 1.48 -10.03 -12.81
C THR A 2 2.94 -9.90 -12.38
N GLY A 3 3.37 -10.85 -11.54
CA GLY A 3 4.76 -11.10 -11.21
C GLY A 3 5.06 -10.97 -9.72
N THR A 4 5.25 -12.12 -9.07
CA THR A 4 5.90 -12.22 -7.77
C THR A 4 7.26 -12.87 -8.00
N THR A 5 8.34 -12.15 -7.72
CA THR A 5 9.68 -12.73 -7.69
C THR A 5 10.12 -12.81 -6.24
N SER A 6 10.34 -14.02 -5.73
CA SER A 6 10.86 -14.23 -4.38
C SER A 6 12.35 -14.56 -4.44
N VAL A 7 13.17 -13.78 -3.73
CA VAL A 7 14.60 -14.08 -3.49
C VAL A 7 14.72 -14.56 -2.05
N LEU A 8 15.34 -15.74 -1.86
CA LEU A 8 15.64 -16.31 -0.55
C LEU A 8 17.09 -15.98 -0.20
N GLU A 9 17.31 -15.30 0.91
CA GLU A 9 18.63 -15.09 1.48
C GLU A 9 18.69 -15.85 2.82
N ASP A 10 19.62 -16.79 2.94
CA ASP A 10 19.78 -17.56 4.17
C ASP A 10 20.62 -16.76 5.18
N SER A 11 20.07 -16.53 6.37
CA SER A 11 20.75 -15.82 7.45
C SER A 11 20.73 -16.68 8.72
N ALA A 12 21.71 -16.47 9.61
CA ALA A 12 21.83 -17.22 10.87
C ALA A 12 20.66 -17.01 11.85
N TRP A 13 19.70 -16.12 11.53
CA TRP A 13 18.54 -15.74 12.36
C TRP A 13 17.19 -16.17 11.74
N GLY A 14 17.22 -17.13 10.82
CA GLY A 14 16.10 -17.54 9.96
C GLY A 14 16.31 -17.12 8.51
N THR A 15 15.63 -17.78 7.58
CA THR A 15 15.70 -17.44 6.16
C THR A 15 14.95 -16.13 5.92
N LEU A 16 15.68 -15.07 5.59
CA LEU A 16 15.11 -13.81 5.16
C LEU A 16 14.49 -14.00 3.78
N ARG A 17 13.23 -13.62 3.64
CA ARG A 17 12.48 -13.71 2.40
C ARG A 17 12.27 -12.33 1.86
N THR A 18 12.70 -12.12 0.61
CA THR A 18 12.38 -10.91 -0.15
C THR A 18 11.33 -11.27 -1.18
N THR A 19 10.20 -10.56 -1.16
CA THR A 19 9.13 -10.67 -2.15
C THR A 19 9.02 -9.35 -2.92
N VAL A 20 9.19 -9.41 -4.24
CA VAL A 20 8.98 -8.26 -5.13
C VAL A 20 7.70 -8.49 -5.93
N LEU A 21 6.78 -7.54 -5.83
CA LEU A 21 5.50 -7.53 -6.53
C LEU A 21 5.56 -6.46 -7.61
N GLN A 22 5.40 -6.85 -8.88
CA GLN A 22 5.22 -5.90 -9.97
C GLN A 22 3.73 -5.67 -10.21
N LEU A 23 3.35 -4.39 -10.20
CA LEU A 23 1.97 -3.95 -10.31
C LEU A 23 1.80 -3.18 -11.62
N THR A 24 0.74 -3.51 -12.35
CA THR A 24 0.35 -2.84 -13.58
C THR A 24 -1.15 -2.62 -13.49
N ASN A 25 -1.57 -1.36 -13.47
CA ASN A 25 -2.97 -0.94 -13.31
C ASN A 25 -3.68 -1.68 -12.17
N PHE A 26 -3.01 -1.79 -11.01
CA PHE A 26 -3.59 -2.42 -9.84
C PHE A 26 -4.66 -1.51 -9.25
N VAL A 27 -5.93 -1.91 -9.37
CA VAL A 27 -7.07 -1.13 -8.85
C VAL A 27 -7.08 -1.19 -7.32
N VAL A 28 -6.91 -0.05 -6.67
CA VAL A 28 -6.98 0.11 -5.21
C VAL A 28 -8.41 0.37 -4.75
N GLY A 29 -9.21 1.00 -5.61
CA GLY A 29 -10.62 1.29 -5.39
C GLY A 29 -11.16 2.21 -6.48
N THR A 30 -12.28 2.85 -6.19
CA THR A 30 -12.90 3.85 -7.06
C THR A 30 -13.00 5.16 -6.27
N SER A 31 -12.57 6.28 -6.85
CA SER A 31 -12.65 7.59 -6.21
C SER A 31 -14.10 7.99 -5.91
N GLY A 32 -14.27 8.92 -4.96
CA GLY A 32 -15.56 9.53 -4.67
C GLY A 32 -15.72 10.87 -5.40
N ASP A 33 -16.94 11.39 -5.38
CA ASP A 33 -17.24 12.77 -5.79
C ASP A 33 -17.40 13.65 -4.53
N ASP A 34 -16.67 14.78 -4.50
CA ASP A 34 -16.67 15.81 -3.46
C ASP A 34 -16.71 15.25 -2.02
N GLY A 35 -15.70 14.44 -1.68
CA GLY A 35 -15.73 13.72 -0.42
C GLY A 35 -14.41 13.13 0.03
N ASN A 36 -14.23 13.11 1.35
CA ASN A 36 -13.20 12.33 2.01
C ASN A 36 -13.49 10.85 1.78
N LEU A 37 -12.56 10.11 1.17
CA LEU A 37 -12.75 8.68 0.93
C LEU A 37 -11.42 7.93 1.07
N ALA A 38 -11.47 6.86 1.85
CA ALA A 38 -10.41 5.89 2.00
C ALA A 38 -10.74 4.61 1.23
N LEU A 39 -9.72 4.11 0.53
CA LEU A 39 -9.76 2.99 -0.40
C LEU A 39 -8.65 2.00 -0.04
N GLY A 40 -8.92 0.71 -0.22
CA GLY A 40 -7.93 -0.32 0.08
C GLY A 40 -8.19 -1.60 -0.70
N ALA A 41 -7.10 -2.21 -1.18
CA ALA A 41 -7.15 -3.48 -1.90
C ALA A 41 -6.08 -4.45 -1.42
N SER A 42 -6.43 -5.74 -1.34
CA SER A 42 -5.52 -6.80 -0.94
C SER A 42 -4.41 -6.97 -1.98
N LEU A 43 -3.17 -6.79 -1.56
CA LEU A 43 -1.98 -6.83 -2.39
C LEU A 43 -1.28 -8.19 -2.32
N PHE A 44 -1.06 -8.70 -1.12
CA PHE A 44 -0.30 -9.94 -0.87
C PHE A 44 -0.72 -10.58 0.46
N THR A 45 -0.53 -11.89 0.58
CA THR A 45 -0.73 -12.60 1.85
C THR A 45 0.60 -13.18 2.30
N LEU A 46 1.12 -12.69 3.43
CA LEU A 46 2.30 -13.22 4.07
C LEU A 46 2.05 -14.68 4.50
N PRO A 47 3.09 -15.53 4.58
CA PRO A 47 2.94 -16.89 5.09
C PRO A 47 2.38 -16.91 6.52
N ALA A 48 1.57 -17.91 6.83
CA ALA A 48 1.04 -18.09 8.17
C ALA A 48 2.14 -18.41 9.20
N GLY A 49 1.98 -17.90 10.42
CA GLY A 49 2.90 -18.05 11.55
C GLY A 49 3.38 -16.72 12.08
N ASP A 50 4.17 -16.75 13.15
CA ASP A 50 4.82 -15.54 13.69
C ASP A 50 5.92 -15.10 12.71
N LEU A 51 5.88 -13.84 12.30
CA LEU A 51 6.88 -13.26 11.40
C LEU A 51 7.15 -11.81 11.73
N ILE A 52 8.30 -11.32 11.29
CA ILE A 52 8.65 -9.91 11.33
C ILE A 52 8.80 -9.40 9.90
N VAL A 53 8.08 -8.34 9.57
CA VAL A 53 8.33 -7.54 8.36
C VAL A 53 9.42 -6.54 8.69
N GLU A 54 10.60 -6.73 8.12
CA GLU A 54 11.80 -5.93 8.40
C GLU A 54 11.87 -4.68 7.54
N GLN A 55 11.37 -4.76 6.32
CA GLN A 55 11.38 -3.65 5.37
C GLN A 55 10.23 -3.81 4.39
N ALA A 56 9.58 -2.69 4.08
CA ALA A 56 8.69 -2.57 2.94
C ALA A 56 9.12 -1.37 2.10
N VAL A 57 8.94 -1.45 0.78
CA VAL A 57 9.19 -0.35 -0.16
C VAL A 57 8.03 -0.32 -1.14
N LEU A 58 7.48 0.87 -1.40
CA LEU A 58 6.47 1.12 -2.41
C LEU A 58 7.03 2.18 -3.38
N LYS A 59 7.15 1.86 -4.66
CA LYS A 59 7.56 2.85 -5.67
C LYS A 59 6.76 2.66 -6.94
N GLY A 60 6.22 3.75 -7.47
CA GLY A 60 5.42 3.70 -8.68
C GLY A 60 4.67 4.99 -8.88
N ALA A 61 3.53 4.90 -9.54
CA ALA A 61 2.68 6.02 -9.85
C ALA A 61 1.22 5.65 -9.57
N LEU A 62 0.47 6.64 -9.07
CA LEU A 62 -0.97 6.53 -8.88
C LEU A 62 -1.67 7.24 -10.05
N THR A 63 -2.72 6.62 -10.57
CA THR A 63 -3.55 7.18 -11.63
C THR A 63 -5.01 7.05 -11.24
N ALA A 64 -5.76 8.15 -11.30
CA ALA A 64 -7.20 8.14 -11.13
C ALA A 64 -7.86 8.69 -12.41
N ASP A 65 -8.92 8.03 -12.89
CA ASP A 65 -9.71 8.52 -14.03
C ASP A 65 -10.69 9.60 -13.57
N ILE A 66 -10.16 10.77 -13.21
CA ILE A 66 -10.92 11.91 -12.69
C ILE A 66 -10.50 13.23 -13.36
N SER A 67 -11.35 14.26 -13.25
CA SER A 67 -11.10 15.58 -13.86
C SER A 67 -10.01 16.40 -13.17
N VAL A 68 -9.77 16.18 -11.88
CA VAL A 68 -8.76 16.89 -11.10
C VAL A 68 -7.59 15.95 -10.87
N THR A 69 -6.58 16.01 -11.74
CA THR A 69 -5.45 15.07 -11.65
C THR A 69 -4.35 15.53 -10.70
N THR A 70 -4.44 16.75 -10.17
CA THR A 70 -3.46 17.33 -9.22
C THR A 70 -3.70 16.93 -7.77
N ASP A 71 -4.65 16.03 -7.50
CA ASP A 71 -4.94 15.53 -6.16
C ASP A 71 -3.73 14.79 -5.58
N THR A 72 -3.46 14.96 -4.28
CA THR A 72 -2.26 14.46 -3.61
C THR A 72 -2.62 13.46 -2.50
N PRO A 73 -3.12 12.27 -2.87
CA PRO A 73 -3.63 11.32 -1.89
C PRO A 73 -2.52 10.75 -1.01
N GLU A 74 -2.90 10.43 0.22
CA GLU A 74 -2.08 9.66 1.16
C GLU A 74 -2.14 8.17 0.81
N MET A 75 -1.01 7.49 0.82
CA MET A 75 -0.87 6.07 0.50
C MET A 75 -0.11 5.33 1.58
N GLY A 76 -0.39 4.04 1.74
CA GLY A 76 0.29 3.21 2.74
C GLY A 76 0.13 1.73 2.48
N LEU A 77 1.05 0.96 3.05
CA LEU A 77 0.95 -0.49 3.18
C LEU A 77 0.55 -0.81 4.62
N GLY A 78 -0.50 -1.61 4.78
CA GLY A 78 -1.04 -1.95 6.10
C GLY A 78 -1.56 -3.37 6.19
N ASN A 79 -1.81 -3.82 7.42
CA ASN A 79 -2.49 -5.09 7.69
C ASN A 79 -4.02 -4.92 7.92
N VAL A 80 -4.49 -3.66 7.94
CA VAL A 80 -5.91 -3.28 7.93
C VAL A 80 -6.25 -2.65 6.58
N VAL A 81 -7.43 -2.96 6.05
CA VAL A 81 -7.95 -2.36 4.83
C VAL A 81 -8.56 -0.99 5.13
N ALA A 82 -8.15 0.04 4.40
CA ALA A 82 -8.73 1.36 4.52
C ALA A 82 -10.09 1.41 3.81
N THR A 83 -11.13 1.86 4.53
CA THR A 83 -12.47 2.06 3.98
C THR A 83 -13.18 3.20 4.71
N GLY A 84 -14.12 3.85 4.03
CA GLY A 84 -15.02 4.84 4.66
C GLY A 84 -14.60 6.29 4.38
N VAL A 85 -15.22 7.22 5.11
CA VAL A 85 -15.18 8.66 4.80
C VAL A 85 -14.05 9.35 5.58
N GLN A 86 -12.81 9.21 5.12
CA GLN A 86 -11.64 9.85 5.72
C GLN A 86 -10.66 10.31 4.64
N ALA A 87 -10.03 11.46 4.88
CA ALA A 87 -9.03 12.03 3.97
C ALA A 87 -7.60 11.54 4.26
N THR A 88 -7.38 10.90 5.40
CA THR A 88 -6.08 10.38 5.80
C THR A 88 -6.20 8.96 6.35
N LEU A 89 -5.19 8.13 6.10
CA LEU A 89 -5.14 6.73 6.51
C LEU A 89 -5.07 6.60 8.04
N GLY A 90 -4.26 7.43 8.70
CA GLY A 90 -4.20 7.47 10.16
C GLY A 90 -5.53 7.84 10.85
N ALA A 91 -6.45 8.52 10.15
CA ALA A 91 -7.81 8.79 10.65
C ALA A 91 -8.78 7.61 10.46
N VAL A 92 -8.45 6.66 9.57
CA VAL A 92 -9.17 5.40 9.42
C VAL A 92 -8.76 4.44 10.52
N ASP A 93 -7.49 4.04 10.52
CA ASP A 93 -6.86 3.16 11.50
C ASP A 93 -5.34 3.18 11.28
N ALA A 94 -4.53 3.21 12.35
CA ALA A 94 -3.06 3.14 12.24
C ALA A 94 -2.56 1.87 11.54
N GLY A 95 -3.35 0.78 11.57
CA GLY A 95 -3.08 -0.44 10.83
C GLY A 95 -3.20 -0.33 9.31
N CYS A 96 -3.68 0.80 8.77
CA CYS A 96 -3.76 1.04 7.33
C CYS A 96 -2.39 1.38 6.71
N GLU A 97 -1.40 1.75 7.52
CA GLU A 97 -0.08 2.21 7.07
C GLU A 97 1.08 1.70 7.95
N ASN A 98 0.80 0.73 8.83
CA ASN A 98 1.77 0.21 9.79
C ASN A 98 2.87 -0.70 9.21
N ILE A 99 2.77 -1.10 7.94
CA ILE A 99 3.83 -1.85 7.25
C ILE A 99 4.81 -0.88 6.59
N ALA A 100 4.28 0.17 5.95
CA ALA A 100 5.05 1.24 5.33
C ALA A 100 4.13 2.42 5.02
N GLY A 101 4.60 3.64 5.26
CA GLY A 101 3.84 4.87 5.05
C GLY A 101 3.65 5.65 6.36
N PRO A 102 2.87 6.74 6.32
CA PRO A 102 2.21 7.28 5.13
C PRO A 102 3.18 7.80 4.06
N PHE A 103 2.74 7.72 2.82
CA PHE A 103 3.32 8.36 1.64
C PHE A 103 2.33 9.35 1.08
N VAL A 104 2.78 10.40 0.40
CA VAL A 104 1.89 11.32 -0.30
C VAL A 104 2.23 11.26 -1.77
N ALA A 105 1.25 10.91 -2.60
CA ALA A 105 1.40 10.96 -4.05
C ALA A 105 1.51 12.42 -4.51
N THR A 106 2.36 12.68 -5.50
CA THR A 106 2.54 14.04 -6.04
C THR A 106 1.30 14.52 -6.80
N ALA A 107 0.62 13.59 -7.47
CA ALA A 107 -0.57 13.79 -8.28
C ALA A 107 -1.20 12.40 -8.59
N VAL A 108 -2.38 12.38 -9.23
CA VAL A 108 -3.07 11.18 -9.70
C VAL A 108 -3.14 11.08 -11.24
N ASP A 109 -2.21 11.72 -11.95
CA ASP A 109 -2.00 11.64 -13.41
C ASP A 109 -0.89 10.66 -13.81
N GLY A 110 -0.43 9.81 -12.89
CA GLY A 110 0.67 8.89 -13.14
C GLY A 110 2.06 9.48 -12.85
N GLU A 111 2.13 10.61 -12.15
CA GLU A 111 3.36 11.10 -11.53
C GLU A 111 3.82 10.19 -10.38
N ASP A 112 5.11 10.29 -10.06
CA ASP A 112 5.76 9.39 -9.11
C ASP A 112 5.19 9.55 -7.69
N VAL A 113 4.82 8.41 -7.12
CA VAL A 113 4.75 8.11 -5.69
C VAL A 113 6.13 7.56 -5.34
N ASP A 114 7.07 8.44 -5.02
CA ASP A 114 8.41 8.02 -4.61
C ASP A 114 8.53 8.00 -3.10
N ASP A 115 8.53 6.78 -2.55
CA ASP A 115 9.09 6.54 -1.24
C ASP A 115 10.63 6.57 -1.35
N GLY A 116 11.26 7.57 -0.73
CA GLY A 116 12.71 7.63 -0.52
C GLY A 116 13.27 6.50 0.36
N GLY A 117 12.45 5.52 0.75
CA GLY A 117 12.81 4.33 1.53
C GLY A 117 12.31 4.42 2.97
N ALA A 118 11.01 4.39 3.19
CA ALA A 118 10.42 4.42 4.51
C ALA A 118 10.58 3.05 5.16
N THR A 119 11.53 3.04 6.10
CA THR A 119 11.82 1.90 6.95
C THR A 119 11.07 2.12 8.26
N GLU A 120 9.85 1.62 8.38
CA GLU A 120 9.23 1.39 9.69
C GLU A 120 9.72 0.02 10.19
N SER A 121 10.43 0.06 11.31
CA SER A 121 11.24 -1.04 11.85
C SER A 121 10.36 -2.17 12.40
N GLY A 122 10.39 -3.33 11.73
CA GLY A 122 10.17 -4.63 12.37
C GLY A 122 8.75 -4.87 12.88
N LEU A 123 7.73 -4.74 12.02
CA LEU A 123 6.37 -5.11 12.37
C LEU A 123 6.30 -6.61 12.66
N LEU A 124 6.08 -6.96 13.93
CA LEU A 124 5.73 -8.32 14.34
C LEU A 124 4.27 -8.58 13.96
N VAL A 125 4.05 -9.58 13.13
CA VAL A 125 2.72 -10.12 12.81
C VAL A 125 2.60 -11.46 13.54
N GLN A 126 1.73 -11.53 14.54
CA GLN A 126 1.54 -12.78 15.27
C GLN A 126 0.73 -13.76 14.42
N ALA A 127 0.86 -15.06 14.70
CA ALA A 127 0.20 -16.12 13.96
C ALA A 127 -1.34 -16.01 13.94
N ALA A 128 -1.92 -15.32 14.93
CA ALA A 128 -3.37 -15.09 15.02
C ALA A 128 -3.84 -13.78 14.34
N ASP A 129 -2.91 -12.90 13.95
CA ASP A 129 -3.21 -11.61 13.33
C ASP A 129 -3.50 -11.77 11.81
N SER A 130 -3.90 -10.69 11.16
CA SER A 130 -4.04 -10.65 9.71
C SER A 130 -2.66 -10.69 9.04
N HIS A 131 -2.46 -11.69 8.17
CA HIS A 131 -1.29 -11.79 7.27
C HIS A 131 -1.54 -11.13 5.91
N VAL A 132 -2.67 -10.47 5.70
CA VAL A 132 -2.96 -9.78 4.44
C VAL A 132 -2.34 -8.39 4.46
N VAL A 133 -1.53 -8.12 3.44
CA VAL A 133 -0.99 -6.79 3.14
C VAL A 133 -1.94 -6.11 2.18
N TYR A 134 -2.38 -4.91 2.55
CA TYR A 134 -3.22 -4.05 1.73
C TYR A 134 -2.37 -2.90 1.19
N LEU A 135 -2.66 -2.47 -0.04
CA LEU A 135 -2.32 -1.15 -0.51
C LEU A 135 -3.52 -0.25 -0.24
N ASN A 136 -3.32 0.79 0.55
CA ASN A 136 -4.34 1.71 0.99
C ASN A 136 -4.07 3.11 0.45
N VAL A 137 -5.15 3.85 0.17
CA VAL A 137 -5.13 5.22 -0.33
C VAL A 137 -6.25 6.01 0.38
N ALA A 138 -6.00 7.23 0.81
CA ALA A 138 -7.03 8.14 1.32
C ALA A 138 -6.82 9.56 0.80
N ASP A 139 -7.92 10.26 0.54
CA ASP A 139 -7.87 11.67 0.14
C ASP A 139 -9.20 12.39 0.42
N GLY A 140 -9.13 13.71 0.46
CA GLY A 140 -10.27 14.57 0.18
C GLY A 140 -10.41 14.74 -1.33
N TRP A 141 -10.99 13.74 -1.99
CA TRP A 141 -11.13 13.71 -3.45
C TRP A 141 -11.90 14.95 -3.92
N ALA A 142 -11.34 15.66 -4.89
CA ALA A 142 -11.97 16.85 -5.42
C ALA A 142 -13.32 16.52 -6.09
N ASP A 143 -14.18 17.53 -6.21
CA ASP A 143 -15.42 17.47 -7.03
C ASP A 143 -15.05 17.08 -8.46
N VAL A 144 -15.59 15.94 -8.91
CA VAL A 144 -15.27 15.34 -10.20
C VAL A 144 -16.55 15.08 -10.97
N THR A 145 -16.53 15.37 -12.27
CA THR A 145 -17.70 15.14 -13.13
C THR A 145 -18.09 13.65 -13.19
N ALA A 146 -17.13 12.76 -12.92
CA ALA A 146 -17.34 11.33 -12.73
C ALA A 146 -16.24 10.74 -11.83
N ALA A 147 -16.65 9.82 -10.96
CA ALA A 147 -15.74 8.93 -10.24
C ALA A 147 -15.09 7.92 -11.21
N GLY A 148 -13.86 7.52 -10.89
CA GLY A 148 -13.07 6.62 -11.71
C GLY A 148 -12.23 5.66 -10.87
N ASP A 149 -11.70 4.62 -11.51
CA ASP A 149 -10.79 3.70 -10.83
C ASP A 149 -9.51 4.43 -10.42
N VAL A 150 -9.09 4.19 -9.18
CA VAL A 150 -7.80 4.60 -8.65
C VAL A 150 -6.87 3.41 -8.78
N THR A 151 -5.84 3.55 -9.60
CA THR A 151 -4.93 2.47 -9.98
C THR A 151 -3.49 2.80 -9.66
N PHE A 152 -2.71 1.79 -9.31
CA PHE A 152 -1.27 1.90 -9.06
C PHE A 152 -0.47 1.06 -10.06
N THR A 153 0.59 1.65 -10.61
CA THR A 153 1.57 0.95 -11.45
C THR A 153 2.97 1.18 -10.89
N GLY A 154 3.71 0.10 -10.64
CA GLY A 154 5.01 0.18 -9.99
C GLY A 154 5.42 -1.14 -9.38
N TYR A 155 6.11 -1.08 -8.24
CA TYR A 155 6.50 -2.26 -7.50
C TYR A 155 6.40 -2.07 -5.99
N VAL A 156 6.22 -3.20 -5.31
CA VAL A 156 6.33 -3.33 -3.85
C VAL A 156 7.40 -4.35 -3.52
N VAL A 157 8.29 -4.03 -2.58
CA VAL A 157 9.25 -4.98 -2.01
C VAL A 157 8.89 -5.21 -0.55
N LEU A 158 8.75 -6.47 -0.16
CA LEU A 158 8.58 -6.89 1.23
C LEU A 158 9.75 -7.77 1.64
N LYS A 159 10.46 -7.41 2.71
CA LYS A 159 11.45 -8.26 3.36
C LYS A 159 10.92 -8.70 4.71
N TYR A 160 10.85 -10.01 4.92
CA TYR A 160 10.31 -10.57 6.14
C TYR A 160 10.97 -11.91 6.49
N ARG A 161 10.91 -12.31 7.75
CA ARG A 161 11.36 -13.62 8.22
C ARG A 161 10.40 -14.21 9.24
N MET A 162 10.35 -15.53 9.29
CA MET A 162 9.63 -16.25 10.35
C MET A 162 10.39 -16.10 11.67
N VAL A 163 9.66 -16.06 12.78
CA VAL A 163 10.20 -16.01 14.16
C VAL A 163 10.10 -17.37 14.83
#